data_AF-A0AB35YB01-F1
#
_entry.id   AF-A0AB35YB01-F1
#
_cell.length_a   1.000
_cell.length_b   1.000
_cell.length_c   1.000
_cell.angle_alpha   90.00
_cell.angle_beta   90.00
_cell.angle_gamma   90.00
#
_symmetry.space_group_name_H-M   'P 1'
#
loop_
_entity.id
_entity.type
_entity.pdbx_description
1 polymer ?
#
loop_
_entity_poly.entity_id
_entity_poly.type
_entity_poly.pdbx_seq_one_letter_code
_entity_poly.pdbx_strand_id
1 'polypeptide(L)'
;MTEQEKLHHAKHYIDSLANGLNPLDGTPIPEQDIVNNVKISRCLFFVSDVLRKQLDGHEPKKVSEKDKKLFYITEEEKLQYVPSKTPIPASGISYKVNEILDEKKMRKVSYRTITTWLVKVGLMEEEDISDGKCRKVPTASGIAMGITTEIRTGVHGEYPCVVYDENAQEFVIDNLNAIMNPTDD
;
A
#
# COMPACT_ATOMS: atom_id res chain seq x y z
N MET A 1 -4.46 -9.75 -36.18
CA MET A 1 -3.72 -10.18 -34.97
C MET A 1 -4.50 -9.72 -33.76
N THR A 2 -4.89 -10.65 -32.88
CA THR A 2 -5.59 -10.34 -31.62
C THR A 2 -4.63 -9.75 -30.60
N GLU A 3 -5.14 -9.11 -29.54
CA GLU A 3 -4.31 -8.60 -28.44
C GLU A 3 -3.49 -9.71 -27.75
N GLN A 4 -4.05 -10.91 -27.62
CA GLN A 4 -3.34 -12.08 -27.08
C GLN A 4 -2.17 -12.52 -27.98
N GLU A 5 -2.38 -12.56 -29.29
CA GLU A 5 -1.32 -12.89 -30.25
C GLU A 5 -0.18 -11.87 -30.21
N LYS A 6 -0.50 -10.57 -30.11
CA LYS A 6 0.53 -9.51 -29.94
C LYS A 6 1.34 -9.72 -28.66
N LEU A 7 0.68 -10.11 -27.57
CA LEU A 7 1.32 -10.32 -26.27
C LEU A 7 2.25 -11.55 -26.28
N HIS A 8 1.83 -12.65 -26.93
CA HIS A 8 2.69 -13.81 -27.17
C HIS A 8 3.92 -13.44 -28.00
N HIS A 9 3.74 -12.63 -29.05
CA HIS A 9 4.82 -12.17 -29.90
C HIS A 9 5.82 -11.29 -29.14
N ALA A 10 5.32 -10.33 -28.36
CA ALA A 10 6.13 -9.47 -27.51
C ALA A 10 6.94 -10.29 -26.50
N LYS A 11 6.33 -11.29 -25.85
CA LYS A 11 7.05 -12.17 -24.93
C LYS A 11 8.18 -12.92 -25.62
N HIS A 12 7.90 -13.50 -26.80
CA HIS A 12 8.92 -14.21 -27.56
C HIS A 12 10.12 -13.32 -27.89
N TYR A 13 9.87 -12.09 -28.34
CA TYR A 13 10.95 -11.14 -28.64
C TYR A 13 11.79 -10.77 -27.43
N ILE A 14 11.14 -10.48 -26.30
CA ILE A 14 11.85 -10.13 -25.07
C ILE A 14 12.64 -11.32 -24.52
N ASP A 15 12.11 -12.54 -24.59
CA ASP A 15 12.84 -13.75 -24.19
C ASP A 15 14.08 -13.99 -25.05
N SER A 16 13.97 -13.88 -26.37
CA SER A 16 15.11 -14.06 -27.27
C SER A 16 16.20 -13.04 -26.94
N LEU A 17 15.84 -11.76 -26.81
CA LEU A 17 16.79 -10.70 -26.46
C LEU A 17 17.42 -10.93 -25.07
N ALA A 18 16.63 -11.33 -24.06
CA ALA A 18 17.15 -11.61 -22.72
C ALA A 18 18.20 -12.73 -22.72
N ASN A 19 18.07 -13.69 -23.64
CA ASN A 19 19.03 -14.78 -23.84
C ASN A 19 20.16 -14.45 -24.84
N GLY A 20 20.24 -13.20 -25.32
CA GLY A 20 21.26 -12.79 -26.29
C GLY A 20 21.05 -13.37 -27.68
N LEU A 21 19.80 -13.65 -28.06
CA LEU A 21 19.41 -14.18 -29.37
C LEU A 21 18.63 -13.13 -30.17
N ASN A 22 18.89 -13.07 -31.47
CA ASN A 22 18.12 -12.26 -32.40
C ASN A 22 16.69 -12.83 -32.51
N PRO A 23 15.66 -12.05 -32.18
CA PRO A 23 14.28 -12.53 -32.16
C PRO A 23 13.68 -12.86 -33.54
N LEU A 24 14.36 -12.47 -34.63
CA LEU A 24 13.87 -12.69 -36.00
C LEU A 24 14.37 -14.00 -36.62
N ASP A 25 15.59 -14.41 -36.26
CA ASP A 25 16.28 -15.55 -36.89
C ASP A 25 16.96 -16.51 -35.89
N GLY A 26 16.95 -16.21 -34.59
CA GLY A 26 17.52 -17.04 -33.53
C GLY A 26 19.05 -17.02 -33.45
N THR A 27 19.73 -16.16 -34.21
CA THR A 27 21.20 -16.07 -34.19
C THR A 27 21.73 -15.42 -32.90
N PRO A 28 22.91 -15.82 -32.39
CA PRO A 28 23.51 -15.16 -31.24
C PRO A 28 23.87 -13.69 -31.53
N ILE A 29 23.48 -12.79 -30.62
CA ILE A 29 23.85 -11.37 -30.66
C ILE A 29 25.30 -11.23 -30.14
N PRO A 30 26.16 -10.41 -30.76
CA PRO A 30 27.54 -10.20 -30.31
C PRO A 30 27.63 -9.75 -28.85
N GLU A 31 28.64 -10.22 -28.11
CA GLU A 31 28.80 -9.93 -26.67
C GLU A 31 28.93 -8.44 -26.35
N GLN A 32 29.49 -7.65 -27.28
CA GLN A 32 29.64 -6.20 -27.16
C GLN A 32 28.34 -5.41 -27.38
N ASP A 33 27.26 -6.07 -27.79
CA ASP A 33 25.96 -5.43 -27.98
C ASP A 33 25.33 -5.05 -26.63
N ILE A 34 24.56 -3.96 -26.63
CA ILE A 34 23.86 -3.46 -25.45
C ILE A 34 22.92 -4.50 -24.83
N VAL A 35 22.34 -5.40 -25.64
CA VAL A 35 21.41 -6.43 -25.17
C VAL A 35 22.09 -7.43 -24.23
N ASN A 36 23.38 -7.71 -24.45
CA ASN A 36 24.21 -8.59 -23.63
C ASN A 36 24.79 -7.89 -22.39
N ASN A 37 24.53 -6.59 -22.21
CA ASN A 37 24.86 -5.93 -20.95
C ASN A 37 24.03 -6.55 -19.82
N VAL A 38 24.71 -7.03 -18.79
CA VAL A 38 24.11 -7.75 -17.66
C VAL A 38 22.92 -7.00 -17.03
N LYS A 39 22.95 -5.66 -16.96
CA LYS A 39 21.82 -4.87 -16.41
C LYS A 39 20.62 -4.89 -17.35
N ILE A 40 20.85 -4.81 -18.65
CA ILE A 40 19.82 -4.83 -19.69
C ILE A 40 19.21 -6.23 -19.77
N SER A 41 20.01 -7.30 -19.81
CA SER A 41 19.50 -8.67 -19.84
C SER A 41 18.64 -8.98 -18.61
N ARG A 42 19.05 -8.55 -17.40
CA ARG A 42 18.21 -8.67 -16.18
C ARG A 42 16.88 -7.92 -16.28
N CYS A 43 16.89 -6.71 -16.85
CA CYS A 43 15.67 -5.94 -17.07
C CYS A 43 14.73 -6.66 -18.05
N LEU A 44 15.28 -7.20 -19.16
CA LEU A 44 14.52 -7.97 -20.13
C LEU A 44 13.91 -9.25 -19.53
N PHE A 45 14.66 -9.98 -18.69
CA PHE A 45 14.11 -11.12 -17.94
C PHE A 45 12.95 -10.73 -17.02
N PHE A 46 13.05 -9.59 -16.33
CA PHE A 46 11.95 -9.07 -15.52
C PHE A 46 10.71 -8.75 -16.39
N VAL A 47 10.90 -8.07 -17.53
CA VAL A 47 9.80 -7.75 -18.45
C VAL A 47 9.18 -9.02 -19.02
N SER A 48 9.98 -10.03 -19.39
CA SER A 48 9.46 -11.33 -19.84
C SER A 48 8.62 -12.02 -18.77
N ASP A 49 9.04 -11.97 -17.50
CA ASP A 49 8.26 -12.51 -16.38
C ASP A 49 6.92 -11.78 -16.19
N VAL A 50 6.88 -10.46 -16.37
CA VAL A 50 5.63 -9.68 -16.35
C VAL A 50 4.71 -10.07 -17.51
N LEU A 51 5.26 -10.23 -18.72
CA LEU A 51 4.48 -10.66 -19.90
C LEU A 51 3.97 -12.09 -19.75
N ARG A 52 4.79 -13.00 -19.19
CA ARG A 52 4.38 -14.37 -18.85
C ARG A 52 3.18 -14.36 -17.90
N LYS A 53 3.28 -13.60 -16.82
CA LYS A 53 2.21 -13.42 -15.83
C LYS A 53 0.91 -12.94 -16.48
N GLN A 54 0.99 -11.97 -17.39
CA GLN A 54 -0.17 -11.49 -18.13
C GLN A 54 -0.77 -12.56 -19.07
N LEU A 55 0.06 -13.37 -19.73
CA LEU A 55 -0.37 -14.43 -20.64
C LEU A 55 -0.97 -15.65 -19.93
N ASP A 56 -0.39 -16.04 -18.79
CA ASP A 56 -0.87 -17.15 -17.98
C ASP A 56 -2.16 -16.82 -17.21
N GLY A 57 -2.72 -15.61 -17.40
CA GLY A 57 -3.83 -15.08 -16.57
C GLY A 57 -3.45 -14.90 -15.11
N HIS A 58 -2.15 -15.00 -14.80
CA HIS A 58 -1.55 -14.75 -13.50
C HIS A 58 -1.10 -13.29 -13.43
N GLU A 59 -2.04 -12.35 -13.49
CA GLU A 59 -1.82 -11.15 -12.67
C GLU A 59 -1.41 -11.66 -11.27
N PRO A 60 -0.46 -11.04 -10.54
CA PRO A 60 -0.52 -11.17 -9.10
C PRO A 60 -1.92 -10.71 -8.77
N LYS A 61 -2.85 -11.66 -8.51
CA LYS A 61 -4.26 -11.35 -8.32
C LYS A 61 -4.26 -10.23 -7.31
N LYS A 62 -4.55 -9.01 -7.76
CA LYS A 62 -5.18 -8.04 -6.88
C LYS A 62 -6.44 -8.78 -6.53
N VAL A 63 -6.40 -9.46 -5.37
CA VAL A 63 -7.57 -10.10 -4.78
C VAL A 63 -8.63 -9.04 -4.93
N SER A 64 -9.61 -9.31 -5.79
CA SER A 64 -10.60 -8.30 -6.12
C SER A 64 -11.16 -7.84 -4.78
N GLU A 65 -11.53 -6.58 -4.63
CA GLU A 65 -12.05 -6.10 -3.34
C GLU A 65 -13.28 -6.94 -2.90
N LYS A 66 -13.93 -7.60 -3.87
CA LYS A 66 -15.01 -8.60 -3.72
C LYS A 66 -14.56 -9.98 -3.20
N ASP A 67 -13.30 -10.37 -3.37
CA ASP A 67 -12.75 -11.66 -2.90
C ASP A 67 -12.07 -11.56 -1.53
N LYS A 68 -11.82 -10.36 -1.02
CA LYS A 68 -11.35 -10.18 0.36
C LYS A 68 -12.54 -10.37 1.29
N LYS A 69 -12.41 -11.27 2.26
CA LYS A 69 -13.40 -11.42 3.33
C LYS A 69 -13.66 -10.04 3.97
N LEU A 70 -14.91 -9.81 4.40
CA LEU A 70 -15.24 -8.64 5.22
C LEU A 70 -14.22 -8.52 6.35
N PHE A 71 -13.75 -7.29 6.58
CA PHE A 71 -12.78 -7.06 7.64
C PHE A 71 -13.42 -7.38 8.97
N TYR A 72 -12.72 -8.18 9.78
CA TYR A 72 -13.11 -8.46 11.15
C TYR A 72 -11.87 -8.74 11.99
N ILE A 73 -11.78 -8.09 13.14
CA ILE A 73 -10.79 -8.37 14.19
C ILE A 73 -11.52 -8.85 15.46
N THR A 74 -11.02 -9.94 16.05
CA THR A 74 -11.50 -10.48 17.34
C THR A 74 -10.91 -9.72 18.52
N GLU A 75 -11.51 -9.85 19.70
CA GLU A 75 -10.96 -9.25 20.93
C GLU A 75 -9.60 -9.83 21.28
N GLU A 76 -9.40 -11.13 21.06
CA GLU A 76 -8.11 -11.80 21.29
C GLU A 76 -7.00 -11.26 20.36
N GLU A 77 -7.34 -10.85 19.15
CA GLU A 77 -6.40 -10.20 18.23
C GLU A 77 -6.14 -8.75 18.61
N LYS A 78 -7.14 -8.01 19.10
CA LYS A 78 -6.95 -6.66 19.62
C LYS A 78 -5.97 -6.66 20.80
N LEU A 79 -6.07 -7.65 21.69
CA LEU A 79 -5.16 -7.81 22.83
C LEU A 79 -3.69 -8.07 22.43
N GLN A 80 -3.42 -8.50 21.19
CA GLN A 80 -2.05 -8.63 20.68
C GLN A 80 -1.44 -7.28 20.29
N TYR A 81 -2.27 -6.24 20.11
CA TYR A 81 -1.78 -4.90 19.81
C TYR A 81 -1.16 -4.28 21.08
N VAL A 82 0.13 -3.91 20.97
CA VAL A 82 0.83 -3.19 22.03
C VAL A 82 1.01 -1.71 21.62
N PRO A 83 0.32 -0.77 22.30
CA PRO A 83 0.48 0.66 22.06
C PRO A 83 1.93 1.11 22.20
N SER A 84 2.33 2.05 21.34
CA SER A 84 3.63 2.71 21.46
C SER A 84 3.54 3.81 22.51
N LYS A 85 4.46 3.81 23.48
CA LYS A 85 4.63 4.91 24.45
C LYS A 85 4.98 6.23 23.79
N THR A 86 5.76 6.18 22.71
CA THR A 86 6.03 7.36 21.89
C THR A 86 4.89 7.53 20.89
N PRO A 87 4.31 8.74 20.76
CA PRO A 87 3.24 8.98 19.80
C PRO A 87 3.61 8.60 18.37
N ILE A 88 2.73 7.86 17.70
CA ILE A 88 2.96 7.37 16.32
C ILE A 88 1.90 7.92 15.37
N PRO A 89 2.22 8.09 14.08
CA PRO A 89 1.22 8.47 13.08
C PRO A 89 0.24 7.32 12.83
N ALA A 90 -0.91 7.63 12.24
CA ALA A 90 -1.92 6.63 11.84
C ALA A 90 -1.35 5.52 10.92
N SER A 91 -0.31 5.83 10.14
CA SER A 91 0.42 4.83 9.36
C SER A 91 1.14 3.80 10.23
N GLY A 92 1.71 4.22 11.36
CA GLY A 92 2.32 3.33 12.35
C GLY A 92 1.30 2.40 12.99
N ILE A 93 0.11 2.91 13.34
CA ILE A 93 -1.00 2.09 13.83
C ILE A 93 -1.39 1.04 12.78
N SER A 94 -1.64 1.49 11.54
CA SER A 94 -2.05 0.59 10.46
C SER A 94 -1.00 -0.49 10.15
N TYR A 95 0.29 -0.16 10.27
CA TYR A 95 1.38 -1.10 10.07
C TYR A 95 1.33 -2.23 11.12
N LYS A 96 1.33 -1.86 12.42
CA LYS A 96 1.27 -2.82 13.53
C LYS A 96 0.04 -3.72 13.47
N VAL A 97 -1.13 -3.13 13.16
CA VAL A 97 -2.38 -3.88 13.01
C VAL A 97 -2.30 -4.87 11.86
N ASN A 98 -1.74 -4.46 10.72
CA ASN A 98 -1.62 -5.36 9.57
C ASN A 98 -0.60 -6.49 9.81
N GLU A 99 0.41 -6.30 10.67
CA GLU A 99 1.31 -7.39 11.10
C GLU A 99 0.55 -8.48 11.86
N ILE A 100 -0.41 -8.11 12.71
CA ILE A 100 -1.27 -9.06 13.45
C ILE A 100 -2.18 -9.83 12.48
N LEU A 101 -2.60 -9.20 11.37
CA LEU A 101 -3.61 -9.73 10.45
C LEU A 101 -3.07 -10.42 9.18
N ASP A 102 -1.76 -10.38 8.91
CA ASP A 102 -1.18 -10.72 7.59
C ASP A 102 -1.46 -12.17 7.16
N GLU A 103 -1.67 -13.09 8.11
CA GLU A 103 -1.98 -14.50 7.84
C GLU A 103 -3.40 -14.75 7.29
N LYS A 104 -4.34 -13.80 7.50
CA LYS A 104 -5.78 -14.07 7.30
C LYS A 104 -6.32 -13.70 5.92
N LYS A 105 -5.48 -13.22 4.99
CA LYS A 105 -5.89 -12.67 3.67
C LYS A 105 -7.03 -11.63 3.77
N MET A 106 -7.05 -10.86 4.86
CA MET A 106 -8.05 -9.83 5.10
C MET A 106 -7.75 -8.54 4.34
N ARG A 107 -8.76 -7.67 4.21
CA ARG A 107 -8.54 -6.30 3.74
C ARG A 107 -7.60 -5.56 4.70
N LYS A 108 -6.48 -5.05 4.19
CA LYS A 108 -5.53 -4.29 5.00
C LYS A 108 -6.14 -3.00 5.52
N VAL A 109 -5.86 -2.68 6.77
CA VAL A 109 -6.20 -1.38 7.38
C VAL A 109 -5.28 -0.33 6.78
N SER A 110 -5.84 0.80 6.36
CA SER A 110 -5.05 1.92 5.85
C SER A 110 -5.15 3.12 6.80
N TYR A 111 -4.09 3.91 6.89
CA TYR A 111 -4.11 5.17 7.65
C TYR A 111 -5.21 6.13 7.16
N ARG A 112 -5.55 6.09 5.87
CA ARG A 112 -6.62 6.90 5.27
C ARG A 112 -7.98 6.47 5.82
N THR A 113 -8.22 5.18 6.01
CA THR A 113 -9.46 4.67 6.59
C THR A 113 -9.61 5.13 8.04
N ILE A 114 -8.55 5.01 8.84
CA ILE A 114 -8.51 5.48 10.24
C ILE A 114 -8.83 6.98 10.30
N THR A 115 -8.06 7.81 9.58
CA THR A 115 -8.23 9.28 9.63
C THR A 115 -9.56 9.76 9.04
N THR A 116 -10.15 9.04 8.10
CA THR A 116 -11.48 9.39 7.56
C THR A 116 -12.59 9.09 8.57
N TRP A 117 -12.51 7.94 9.25
CA TRP A 117 -13.45 7.62 10.32
C TRP A 117 -13.33 8.58 11.49
N LEU A 118 -12.12 8.98 11.88
CA LEU A 118 -11.89 9.97 12.94
C LEU A 118 -12.48 11.35 12.61
N VAL A 119 -12.51 11.74 11.34
CA VAL A 119 -13.26 12.93 10.89
C VAL A 119 -14.76 12.71 11.04
N LYS A 120 -15.28 11.55 10.63
CA LYS A 120 -16.71 11.21 10.77
C LYS A 120 -17.18 11.28 12.23
N VAL A 121 -16.36 10.85 13.19
CA VAL A 121 -16.69 10.89 14.63
C VAL A 121 -16.29 12.20 15.33
N GLY A 122 -15.82 13.20 14.60
CA GLY A 122 -15.52 14.55 15.13
C GLY A 122 -14.25 14.68 15.97
N LEU A 123 -13.35 13.69 15.91
CA LEU A 123 -12.02 13.75 16.56
C LEU A 123 -10.97 14.42 15.68
N MET A 124 -11.23 14.51 14.37
CA MET A 124 -10.43 15.27 13.42
C MET A 124 -11.33 16.13 12.54
N GLU A 125 -10.76 17.15 11.93
CA GLU A 125 -11.44 18.01 10.96
C GLU A 125 -10.53 18.29 9.76
N GLU A 126 -11.14 18.69 8.64
CA GLU A 126 -10.42 19.11 7.46
C GLU A 126 -10.19 20.63 7.52
N GLU A 127 -8.93 21.03 7.48
CA GLU A 127 -8.49 22.41 7.46
C GLU A 127 -7.96 22.75 6.06
N ASP A 128 -8.52 23.80 5.48
CA ASP A 128 -8.07 24.33 4.19
C ASP A 128 -6.70 24.97 4.32
N ILE A 129 -5.76 24.47 3.53
CA ILE A 129 -4.46 25.08 3.29
C ILE A 129 -4.60 25.97 2.04
N SER A 130 -3.89 27.10 2.05
CA SER A 130 -3.63 27.88 0.84
C SER A 130 -3.23 26.97 -0.32
N ASP A 131 -3.74 27.24 -1.54
CA ASP A 131 -3.53 26.42 -2.76
C ASP A 131 -4.52 25.25 -2.94
N GLY A 132 -5.71 25.31 -2.32
CA GLY A 132 -6.80 24.35 -2.57
C GLY A 132 -6.54 22.93 -2.05
N LYS A 133 -5.61 22.80 -1.10
CA LYS A 133 -5.27 21.53 -0.44
C LYS A 133 -5.92 21.52 0.94
N CYS A 134 -6.50 20.40 1.34
CA CYS A 134 -6.99 20.23 2.70
C CYS A 134 -6.03 19.32 3.50
N ARG A 135 -5.83 19.62 4.78
CA ARG A 135 -5.18 18.69 5.73
C ARG A 135 -6.14 18.28 6.81
N LYS A 136 -5.93 17.10 7.37
CA LYS A 136 -6.68 16.64 8.55
C LYS A 136 -5.92 17.02 9.81
N VAL A 137 -6.57 17.72 10.72
CA VAL A 137 -6.03 18.18 12.01
C VAL A 137 -6.92 17.71 13.16
N PRO A 138 -6.37 17.51 14.37
CA PRO A 138 -7.18 17.09 15.51
C PRO A 138 -8.09 18.22 16.01
N THR A 139 -9.33 17.87 16.37
CA THR A 139 -10.25 18.79 17.06
C THR A 139 -9.88 18.91 18.54
N ALA A 140 -10.53 19.81 19.29
CA ALA A 140 -10.35 19.88 20.74
C ALA A 140 -10.63 18.52 21.44
N SER A 141 -11.66 17.80 20.99
CA SER A 141 -11.98 16.45 21.46
C SER A 141 -10.92 15.43 21.04
N GLY A 142 -10.38 15.54 19.82
CA GLY A 142 -9.26 14.73 19.35
C GLY A 142 -8.01 14.91 20.21
N ILE A 143 -7.67 16.15 20.56
CA ILE A 143 -6.55 16.47 21.46
C ILE A 143 -6.76 15.87 22.83
N ALA A 144 -7.97 16.00 23.40
CA ALA A 144 -8.31 15.38 24.68
C ALA A 144 -8.24 13.84 24.65
N MET A 145 -8.46 13.23 23.48
CA MET A 145 -8.33 11.78 23.26
C MET A 145 -6.87 11.35 23.03
N GLY A 146 -5.91 12.28 22.93
CA GLY A 146 -4.49 11.97 22.71
C GLY A 146 -4.02 12.06 21.25
N ILE A 147 -4.79 12.72 20.39
CA ILE A 147 -4.43 12.99 18.98
C ILE A 147 -3.82 14.40 18.90
N THR A 148 -2.55 14.50 18.57
CA THR A 148 -1.82 15.78 18.53
C THR A 148 -1.06 15.96 17.22
N THR A 149 -0.50 17.15 17.01
CA THR A 149 0.33 17.46 15.84
C THR A 149 1.74 17.79 16.29
N GLU A 150 2.73 17.12 15.70
CA GLU A 150 4.16 17.35 15.92
C GLU A 150 4.84 17.77 14.62
N ILE A 151 5.90 18.56 14.71
CA ILE A 151 6.73 18.88 13.55
C ILE A 151 7.76 17.77 13.33
N ARG A 152 7.79 17.20 12.13
CA ARG A 152 8.77 16.17 11.73
C ARG A 152 9.60 16.66 10.55
N THR A 153 10.86 16.23 10.49
CA THR A 153 11.75 16.52 9.38
C THR A 153 11.64 15.43 8.32
N GLY A 154 11.32 15.82 7.09
CA GLY A 154 11.32 14.95 5.91
C GLY A 154 12.32 15.42 4.85
N VAL A 155 12.35 14.74 3.71
CA VAL A 155 13.23 15.06 2.58
C VAL A 155 13.02 16.47 2.04
N HIS A 156 11.80 17.00 2.18
CA HIS A 156 11.41 18.34 1.71
C HIS A 156 11.36 19.40 2.83
N GLY A 157 11.97 19.11 3.99
CA GLY A 157 11.96 20.00 5.15
C GLY A 157 10.97 19.57 6.23
N GLU A 158 10.67 20.49 7.13
CA GLU A 158 9.76 20.27 8.24
C GLU A 158 8.29 20.23 7.77
N TYR A 159 7.53 19.29 8.31
CA TYR A 159 6.11 19.15 8.04
C TYR A 159 5.34 18.79 9.32
N PRO A 160 4.09 19.27 9.46
CA PRO A 160 3.21 18.86 10.55
C PRO A 160 2.76 17.41 10.35
N CYS A 161 2.86 16.60 11.39
CA CYS A 161 2.47 15.20 11.41
C CYS A 161 1.51 14.96 12.56
N VAL A 162 0.31 14.45 12.26
CA VAL A 162 -0.64 14.02 13.29
C VAL A 162 -0.18 12.70 13.89
N VAL A 163 -0.07 12.67 15.21
CA VAL A 163 0.40 11.54 16.02
C VAL A 163 -0.62 11.17 17.08
N TYR A 164 -0.53 9.93 17.56
CA TYR A 164 -1.47 9.28 18.43
C TYR A 164 -0.69 8.71 19.62
N ASP A 165 -0.99 9.16 20.83
CA ASP A 165 -0.44 8.59 22.06
C ASP A 165 -1.03 7.21 22.38
N GLU A 166 -0.71 6.65 23.55
CA GLU A 166 -1.20 5.31 23.95
C GLU A 166 -2.74 5.25 23.98
N ASN A 167 -3.40 6.26 24.55
CA ASN A 167 -4.85 6.30 24.67
C ASN A 167 -5.54 6.42 23.31
N ALA A 168 -5.02 7.29 22.44
CA ALA A 168 -5.55 7.46 21.08
C ALA A 168 -5.33 6.20 20.23
N GLN A 169 -4.22 5.48 20.43
CA GLN A 169 -3.96 4.21 19.75
C GLN A 169 -4.97 3.15 20.19
N GLU A 170 -5.19 2.96 21.49
CA GLU A 170 -6.16 1.99 22.03
C GLU A 170 -7.57 2.27 21.50
N PHE A 171 -8.00 3.54 21.51
CA PHE A 171 -9.29 3.94 20.98
C PHE A 171 -9.48 3.53 19.50
N VAL A 172 -8.44 3.66 18.67
CA VAL A 172 -8.47 3.23 17.27
C VAL A 172 -8.60 1.70 17.16
N ILE A 173 -7.93 0.93 18.01
CA ILE A 173 -7.98 -0.53 18.00
C ILE A 173 -9.35 -1.04 18.45
N ASP A 174 -9.91 -0.45 19.51
CA ASP A 174 -11.23 -0.81 20.03
C ASP A 174 -12.33 -0.63 18.98
N ASN A 175 -12.20 0.42 18.17
CA ASN A 175 -13.15 0.80 17.13
C ASN A 175 -12.79 0.26 15.73
N LEU A 176 -11.79 -0.62 15.60
CA LEU A 176 -11.25 -1.01 14.30
C LEU A 176 -12.28 -1.70 13.38
N ASN A 177 -13.20 -2.47 13.96
CA ASN A 177 -14.31 -3.07 13.21
C ASN A 177 -15.27 -2.01 12.63
N ALA A 178 -15.56 -0.94 13.39
CA ALA A 178 -16.40 0.17 12.93
C ALA A 178 -15.66 1.05 11.90
N ILE A 179 -14.36 1.25 12.09
CA ILE A 179 -13.49 1.96 11.13
C ILE A 179 -13.52 1.26 9.77
N MET A 180 -13.45 -0.07 9.76
CA MET A 180 -13.35 -0.84 8.53
C MET A 180 -14.72 -1.15 7.91
N ASN A 181 -15.79 -1.17 8.71
CA ASN A 181 -17.15 -1.40 8.24
C ASN A 181 -18.04 -0.23 8.69
N PRO A 182 -17.82 0.99 8.17
CA PRO A 182 -18.61 2.15 8.56
C PRO A 182 -20.07 1.92 8.15
N THR A 183 -21.01 2.07 9.09
CA THR A 183 -22.42 2.15 8.74
C THR A 183 -22.71 3.50 8.09
N ASP A 184 -23.42 3.47 6.97
CA ASP A 184 -23.99 4.65 6.33
C ASP A 184 -25.22 5.11 7.13
N ASP A 185 -24.98 5.55 8.37
CA ASP A 185 -25.87 6.50 9.05
C ASP A 185 -25.43 7.92 8.72
#